data_AF-A0A222WIY9-F1
#
_entry.id   AF-A0A222WIY9-F1
#
_cell.length_a   1.000
_cell.length_b   1.000
_cell.length_c   1.000
_cell.angle_alpha   90.00
_cell.angle_beta   90.00
_cell.angle_gamma   90.00
#
_symmetry.space_group_name_H-M   'P 1'
#
loop_
_entity.id
_entity.type
_entity.pdbx_description
1 polymer ?
#
loop_
_entity_poly.entity_id
_entity_poly.type
_entity_poly.pdbx_seq_one_letter_code
_entity_poly.pdbx_strand_id
1 'polypeptide(L)'
;MHRKTRVGRYTSSLLLMAVGVLLILDVLQNTEYMLQLLVWWPVIFVLWGLEYLIFFGVYYRIEGKSDNGRRFRPDLKGIISALVVAASVFIVTQQNHYMYLWNRVSLNLTSASMDFSQAKENRYDMGGVLVPVTMQTSDLVVESVNGDITLIRRPVSNIEVHGTLWVDQAPAAQADKIAQASSLTSTDGKTIQIRPEVQPYGASSKRQPRMNLLITVPEDRRFNMQIRTSNGNITLNGVDAIDSIRLESGNGNLIVNDAIGNVKGSTLNGQVKLHRITGDVDMRTNRGDMQAGGIEGAVSLYTVVGDIQLARSKGDITTDTQNGDINVLDSTAKLNANSLNGAIKVNSKQVGGDWKIYSAVGDIVLDLPSNGDFQLEGSSSYGNLQSEFPFKIDSKSISGQNGTGKYVINVEGNSNLMIKRILMPMLPGLNESGKPTVPGIAEGSSDGSEASITDTSTETSGNTTAR
;
A
#
# COMPACT_ATOMS: atom_id res chain seq x y z
N MET A 1 5.55 36.06 55.32
CA MET A 1 5.27 34.70 54.78
C MET A 1 5.57 34.71 53.28
N HIS A 2 6.82 34.44 52.87
CA HIS A 2 7.20 34.51 51.46
C HIS A 2 6.58 33.34 50.66
N ARG A 3 5.60 33.64 49.80
CA ARG A 3 5.03 32.68 48.83
C ARG A 3 6.15 32.24 47.88
N LYS A 4 6.58 30.99 47.99
CA LYS A 4 7.46 30.33 47.02
C LYS A 4 6.63 30.02 45.77
N THR A 5 6.77 30.81 44.71
CA THR A 5 6.14 30.55 43.42
C THR A 5 6.88 29.41 42.71
N ARG A 6 6.14 28.39 42.26
CA ARG A 6 6.70 27.25 41.50
C ARG A 6 6.31 27.41 40.03
N VAL A 7 7.30 27.31 39.14
CA VAL A 7 7.11 27.44 37.69
C VAL A 7 6.59 26.11 37.13
N GLY A 8 5.50 26.17 36.36
CA GLY A 8 4.85 25.02 35.73
C GLY A 8 3.43 24.73 36.22
N ARG A 9 2.95 25.43 37.27
CA ARG A 9 1.59 25.25 37.80
C ARG A 9 0.52 25.82 36.87
N TYR A 10 0.81 26.94 36.22
CA TYR A 10 -0.12 27.55 35.28
C TYR A 10 -0.21 26.72 34.00
N THR A 11 0.93 26.27 33.47
CA THR A 11 0.96 25.34 32.33
C THR A 11 0.19 24.04 32.63
N SER A 12 0.37 23.46 33.83
CA SER A 12 -0.36 22.23 34.23
C SER A 12 -1.88 22.45 34.32
N SER A 13 -2.31 23.58 34.89
CA SER A 13 -3.73 23.90 35.04
C SER A 13 -4.38 24.21 33.68
N LEU A 14 -3.66 24.92 32.80
CA LEU A 14 -4.11 25.23 31.45
C LEU A 14 -4.24 23.96 30.61
N LEU A 15 -3.31 23.01 30.75
CA LEU A 15 -3.37 21.71 30.10
C LEU A 15 -4.60 20.92 30.54
N LEU A 16 -4.87 20.82 31.85
CA LEU A 16 -6.06 20.13 32.36
C LEU A 16 -7.36 20.80 31.90
N MET A 17 -7.39 22.13 31.88
CA MET A 17 -8.54 22.89 31.39
C MET A 17 -8.77 22.65 29.89
N ALA A 18 -7.73 22.67 29.07
CA ALA A 18 -7.81 22.42 27.64
C ALA A 18 -8.30 20.99 27.34
N VAL A 19 -7.74 19.99 28.03
CA VAL A 19 -8.19 18.59 27.91
C VAL A 19 -9.67 18.45 28.31
N GLY A 20 -10.08 19.10 29.40
CA GLY A 20 -11.49 19.09 29.83
C GLY A 20 -12.44 19.75 28.83
N VAL A 21 -12.05 20.86 28.20
CA VAL A 21 -12.84 21.54 27.17
C VAL A 21 -12.97 20.68 25.91
N LEU A 22 -11.86 20.08 25.46
CA LEU A 22 -11.87 19.19 24.28
C LEU A 22 -12.77 17.98 24.50
N LEU A 23 -12.74 17.37 25.68
CA LEU A 23 -13.65 16.28 26.04
C LEU A 23 -15.12 16.68 25.93
N ILE A 24 -15.48 17.85 26.46
CA ILE A 24 -16.86 18.33 26.44
C ILE A 24 -17.30 18.61 24.99
N LEU A 25 -16.44 19.20 24.18
CA LEU A 25 -16.71 19.45 22.77
C LEU A 25 -16.90 18.15 21.98
N ASP A 26 -16.05 17.15 22.20
CA ASP A 26 -16.16 15.85 21.53
C ASP A 26 -17.46 15.13 21.89
N VAL A 27 -17.90 15.20 23.16
CA VAL A 27 -19.18 14.64 23.59
C VAL A 27 -20.38 15.38 23.00
N LEU A 28 -20.30 16.71 22.86
CA LEU A 28 -21.42 17.54 22.36
C LEU A 28 -21.55 17.51 20.84
N GLN A 29 -20.44 17.44 20.12
CA GLN A 29 -20.39 17.60 18.65
C GLN A 29 -20.11 16.29 17.91
N ASN A 30 -19.87 15.19 18.63
CA ASN A 30 -19.54 13.88 18.05
C ASN A 30 -18.29 13.95 17.14
N THR A 31 -17.31 14.75 17.56
CA THR A 31 -16.05 15.03 16.86
C THR A 31 -14.88 14.29 17.52
N GLU A 32 -13.71 14.29 16.86
CA GLU A 32 -12.47 13.67 17.36
C GLU A 32 -11.38 14.73 17.65
N TYR A 33 -11.73 15.88 18.24
CA TYR A 33 -10.76 16.94 18.53
C TYR A 33 -9.70 16.51 19.54
N MET A 34 -9.98 15.50 20.37
CA MET A 34 -8.98 14.89 21.25
C MET A 34 -7.73 14.43 20.49
N LEU A 35 -7.82 13.99 19.22
CA LEU A 35 -6.66 13.57 18.41
C LEU A 35 -5.67 14.70 18.11
N GLN A 36 -6.11 15.95 18.15
CA GLN A 36 -5.23 17.10 17.91
C GLN A 36 -4.15 17.23 18.99
N LEU A 37 -4.37 16.69 20.20
CA LEU A 37 -3.35 16.65 21.25
C LEU A 37 -2.09 15.88 20.83
N LEU A 38 -2.21 14.89 19.93
CA LEU A 38 -1.09 14.07 19.45
C LEU A 38 -0.19 14.84 18.47
N VAL A 39 -0.73 15.83 17.77
CA VAL A 39 0.03 16.70 16.86
C VAL A 39 0.56 17.92 17.61
N TRP A 40 -0.23 18.49 18.52
CA TRP A 40 0.05 19.76 19.18
C TRP A 40 0.71 19.65 20.56
N TRP A 41 1.08 18.45 21.03
CA TRP A 41 1.83 18.29 22.29
C TRP A 41 3.11 19.16 22.42
N PRO A 42 3.84 19.55 21.34
CA PRO A 42 5.00 20.44 21.49
C PRO A 42 4.64 21.81 22.07
N VAL A 43 3.39 22.26 21.95
CA VAL A 43 2.89 23.53 22.54
C VAL A 43 3.05 23.54 24.06
N ILE A 44 3.02 22.38 24.72
CA ILE A 44 3.23 22.26 26.17
C ILE A 44 4.62 22.77 26.56
N PHE A 45 5.65 22.44 25.76
CA PHE A 45 7.03 22.89 25.99
C PHE A 45 7.17 24.39 25.72
N VAL A 46 6.48 24.91 24.70
CA VAL A 46 6.45 26.34 24.39
C VAL A 46 5.82 27.12 25.53
N LEU A 47 4.65 26.70 26.02
CA LEU A 47 3.96 27.33 27.14
C LEU A 47 4.78 27.26 28.43
N TRP A 48 5.44 26.13 28.68
CA TRP A 48 6.30 25.97 29.84
C TRP A 48 7.54 26.88 29.78
N GLY A 49 8.16 27.00 28.61
CA GLY A 49 9.28 27.92 28.36
C GLY A 49 8.86 29.39 28.43
N LEU A 50 7.66 29.72 27.95
CA LEU A 50 7.10 31.07 28.02
C LEU A 50 6.74 31.46 29.45
N GLU A 51 6.18 30.53 30.25
CA GLU A 51 5.99 30.71 31.69
C GLU A 51 7.34 30.97 32.37
N TYR A 52 8.38 30.21 32.01
CA TYR A 52 9.74 30.42 32.53
C TYR A 52 10.30 31.81 32.18
N LEU A 53 10.16 32.26 30.94
CA LEU A 53 10.64 33.57 30.48
C LEU A 53 9.87 34.74 31.10
N ILE A 54 8.55 34.63 31.27
CA ILE A 54 7.75 35.66 31.94
C ILE A 54 8.18 35.79 33.39
N PHE A 55 8.35 34.68 34.10
CA PHE A 55 8.83 34.72 35.48
C PHE A 55 10.28 35.22 35.58
N PHE A 56 11.14 34.94 34.60
CA PHE A 56 12.47 35.51 34.53
C PHE A 56 12.43 37.03 34.31
N GLY A 57 11.69 37.51 33.30
CA GLY A 57 11.65 38.92 32.89
C GLY A 57 10.90 39.85 33.86
N VAL A 58 9.78 39.40 34.42
CA VAL A 58 9.01 40.18 35.41
C VAL A 58 9.76 40.30 36.73
N TYR A 59 10.46 39.25 37.16
CA TYR A 59 11.19 39.26 38.43
C TYR A 59 12.50 40.06 38.34
N TYR A 60 13.19 40.02 37.20
CA TYR A 60 14.39 40.83 36.96
C TYR A 60 14.10 42.34 36.88
N ARG A 61 12.91 42.74 36.41
CA ARG A 61 12.51 44.16 36.31
C ARG A 61 12.05 44.78 37.62
N ILE A 62 11.54 43.99 38.56
CA ILE A 62 10.91 44.50 39.79
C ILE A 62 11.92 44.61 40.95
N GLU A 63 12.95 43.78 41.01
CA GLU A 63 13.98 43.85 42.05
C GLU A 63 15.37 43.97 41.44
N GLY A 64 15.78 45.21 41.13
CA GLY A 64 17.14 45.53 40.70
C GLY A 64 18.19 45.37 41.81
N LYS A 65 18.33 44.18 42.39
CA LYS A 65 19.42 43.86 43.32
C LYS A 65 20.01 42.47 43.10
N SER A 66 21.34 42.48 43.03
CA SER A 66 22.21 41.32 42.98
C SER A 66 22.08 40.47 44.24
N ASP A 67 21.80 39.18 44.00
CA ASP A 67 22.19 37.97 44.73
C ASP A 67 21.64 37.70 46.15
N ASN A 68 20.79 36.67 46.26
CA ASN A 68 21.01 35.52 47.16
C ASN A 68 19.82 34.53 47.17
N GLY A 69 20.04 33.31 46.65
CA GLY A 69 19.62 32.10 47.36
C GLY A 69 18.20 31.53 47.21
N ARG A 70 17.35 31.95 46.26
CA ARG A 70 16.12 31.18 45.93
C ARG A 70 16.35 30.34 44.68
N ARG A 71 16.82 29.10 44.88
CA ARG A 71 16.85 28.07 43.83
C ARG A 71 15.41 27.86 43.31
N PHE A 72 15.14 28.36 42.11
CA PHE A 72 13.92 28.06 41.37
C PHE A 72 13.84 26.56 41.17
N ARG A 73 12.79 25.93 41.71
CA ARG A 73 12.54 24.50 41.52
C ARG A 73 11.40 24.36 40.51
N PRO A 74 11.62 23.70 39.36
CA PRO A 74 10.52 23.36 38.45
C PRO A 74 9.50 22.49 39.21
N ASP A 75 8.20 22.76 39.07
CA ASP A 75 7.15 21.92 39.66
C ASP A 75 6.93 20.66 38.80
N LEU A 76 7.99 19.88 38.64
CA LEU A 76 8.02 18.70 37.77
C LEU A 76 6.92 17.71 38.18
N LYS A 77 6.62 17.62 39.49
CA LYS A 77 5.53 16.77 40.02
C LYS A 77 4.15 17.19 39.50
N GLY A 78 3.87 18.48 39.42
CA GLY A 78 2.59 19.01 38.95
C GLY A 78 2.39 18.75 37.45
N ILE A 79 3.41 19.06 36.65
CA ILE A 79 3.39 18.83 35.20
C ILE A 79 3.29 17.33 34.90
N ILE A 80 4.10 16.49 35.55
CA ILE A 80 4.03 15.04 35.36
C ILE A 80 2.64 14.52 35.75
N SER A 81 2.07 14.97 36.88
CA SER A 81 0.70 14.55 37.25
C SER A 81 -0.36 14.98 36.24
N ALA A 82 -0.27 16.20 35.70
CA ALA A 82 -1.20 16.69 34.69
C ALA A 82 -1.05 15.94 33.36
N LEU A 83 0.19 15.63 32.95
CA LEU A 83 0.48 14.79 31.78
C LEU A 83 -0.05 13.38 31.96
N VAL A 84 0.13 12.76 33.13
CA VAL A 84 -0.40 11.42 33.41
C VAL A 84 -1.92 11.42 33.35
N VAL A 85 -2.59 12.41 33.97
CA VAL A 85 -4.05 12.52 33.92
C VAL A 85 -4.54 12.75 32.49
N ALA A 86 -3.90 13.64 31.73
CA ALA A 86 -4.25 13.87 30.33
C ALA A 86 -4.02 12.62 29.46
N ALA A 87 -2.92 11.90 29.66
CA ALA A 87 -2.64 10.65 28.97
C ALA A 87 -3.68 9.57 29.32
N SER A 88 -4.04 9.41 30.60
CA SER A 88 -5.08 8.48 31.02
C SER A 88 -6.44 8.81 30.40
N VAL A 89 -6.83 10.08 30.42
CA VAL A 89 -8.08 10.56 29.78
C VAL A 89 -8.07 10.31 28.27
N PHE A 90 -6.96 10.59 27.61
CA PHE A 90 -6.78 10.35 26.19
C PHE A 90 -6.85 8.86 25.84
N ILE A 91 -6.20 7.99 26.63
CA ILE A 91 -6.23 6.52 26.45
C ILE A 91 -7.65 5.97 26.60
N VAL A 92 -8.41 6.43 27.59
CA VAL A 92 -9.78 5.95 27.84
C VAL A 92 -10.75 6.40 26.74
N THR A 93 -10.59 7.62 26.22
CA THR A 93 -11.52 8.17 25.22
C THR A 93 -11.24 7.72 23.80
N GLN A 94 -9.98 7.43 23.44
CA GLN A 94 -9.56 7.06 22.09
C GLN A 94 -9.30 5.54 21.93
N GLN A 95 -9.92 4.71 22.78
CA GLN A 95 -9.65 3.28 22.91
C GLN A 95 -9.69 2.51 21.58
N ASN A 96 -10.61 2.87 20.67
CA ASN A 96 -10.75 2.20 19.37
C ASN A 96 -9.59 2.49 18.40
N HIS A 97 -9.05 3.71 18.40
CA HIS A 97 -7.92 4.09 17.55
C HIS A 97 -6.58 3.56 18.11
N TYR A 98 -6.47 3.50 19.44
CA TYR A 98 -5.34 2.86 20.12
C TYR A 98 -5.21 1.39 19.78
N MET A 99 -6.31 0.64 19.63
CA MET A 99 -6.20 -0.78 19.31
C MET A 99 -5.42 -1.00 18.00
N TYR A 100 -5.61 -0.15 16.99
CA TYR A 100 -4.90 -0.21 15.71
C TYR A 100 -3.42 0.22 15.81
N LEU A 101 -3.15 1.37 16.43
CA LEU A 101 -1.78 1.87 16.64
C LEU A 101 -0.97 0.98 17.57
N TRP A 102 -1.58 0.50 18.65
CA TRP A 102 -0.98 -0.44 19.59
C TRP A 102 -0.70 -1.77 18.90
N ASN A 103 -1.59 -2.30 18.05
CA ASN A 103 -1.28 -3.53 17.30
C ASN A 103 -0.06 -3.38 16.38
N ARG A 104 0.09 -2.21 15.72
CA ARG A 104 1.25 -1.93 14.86
C ARG A 104 2.55 -1.77 15.66
N VAL A 105 2.50 -1.03 16.77
CA VAL A 105 3.66 -0.80 17.64
C VAL A 105 4.03 -2.07 18.41
N SER A 106 3.05 -2.83 18.89
CA SER A 106 3.24 -4.08 19.61
C SER A 106 3.82 -5.15 18.71
N LEU A 107 3.36 -5.31 17.46
CA LEU A 107 3.97 -6.22 16.48
C LEU A 107 5.45 -5.88 16.24
N ASN A 108 5.80 -4.60 16.20
CA ASN A 108 7.17 -4.15 16.01
C ASN A 108 8.06 -4.44 17.24
N LEU A 109 7.57 -4.20 18.45
CA LEU A 109 8.28 -4.50 19.71
C LEU A 109 8.36 -6.01 20.02
N THR A 110 7.31 -6.78 19.70
CA THR A 110 7.31 -8.24 19.89
C THR A 110 8.20 -8.93 18.87
N SER A 111 8.15 -8.56 17.58
CA SER A 111 9.08 -9.13 16.58
C SER A 111 10.55 -8.77 16.82
N ALA A 112 10.85 -7.58 17.37
CA ALA A 112 12.22 -7.19 17.71
C ALA A 112 12.78 -7.89 18.96
N SER A 113 11.95 -8.54 19.78
CA SER A 113 12.34 -9.23 21.02
C SER A 113 12.19 -10.76 20.97
N MET A 114 11.63 -11.30 19.89
CA MET A 114 11.42 -12.72 19.64
C MET A 114 12.43 -13.27 18.64
N ASP A 115 12.87 -14.51 18.87
CA ASP A 115 13.67 -15.25 17.90
C ASP A 115 12.76 -16.15 17.06
N PHE A 116 13.06 -16.31 15.77
CA PHE A 116 12.23 -17.12 14.88
C PHE A 116 13.01 -18.32 14.34
N SER A 117 12.42 -19.51 14.50
CA SER A 117 12.93 -20.73 13.89
C SER A 117 12.85 -20.67 12.37
N GLN A 118 13.87 -21.23 11.71
CA GLN A 118 13.92 -21.36 10.26
C GLN A 118 13.42 -22.76 9.83
N ALA A 119 13.09 -22.91 8.54
CA ALA A 119 12.72 -24.21 7.96
C ALA A 119 13.96 -25.12 7.80
N LYS A 120 14.63 -25.47 8.91
CA LYS A 120 15.88 -26.23 8.95
C LYS A 120 15.80 -27.31 10.05
N GLU A 121 16.55 -28.39 9.86
CA GLU A 121 16.71 -29.51 10.82
C GLU A 121 15.44 -30.34 10.99
N ASN A 122 14.71 -30.19 12.11
CA ASN A 122 13.64 -31.12 12.46
C ASN A 122 12.32 -30.66 11.85
N ARG A 123 11.73 -31.48 10.97
CA ARG A 123 10.44 -31.24 10.30
C ARG A 123 9.40 -32.24 10.79
N TYR A 124 8.23 -31.74 11.16
CA TYR A 124 7.09 -32.53 11.61
C TYR A 124 5.84 -32.18 10.81
N ASP A 125 5.09 -33.19 10.39
CA ASP A 125 3.78 -33.01 9.79
C ASP A 125 2.74 -33.07 10.92
N MET A 126 1.98 -31.98 11.09
CA MET A 126 0.96 -31.88 12.14
C MET A 126 -0.39 -32.47 11.71
N GLY A 127 -0.46 -33.05 10.51
CA GLY A 127 -1.67 -33.56 9.93
C GLY A 127 -2.58 -32.46 9.39
N GLY A 128 -3.74 -32.90 8.89
CA GLY A 128 -4.79 -32.03 8.37
C GLY A 128 -5.94 -31.91 9.37
N VAL A 129 -6.37 -30.67 9.65
CA VAL A 129 -7.62 -30.40 10.36
C VAL A 129 -8.69 -30.07 9.33
N LEU A 130 -9.80 -30.81 9.37
CA LEU A 130 -11.00 -30.54 8.58
C LEU A 130 -11.91 -29.62 9.38
N VAL A 131 -12.13 -28.42 8.87
CA VAL A 131 -13.04 -27.44 9.49
C VAL A 131 -14.35 -27.42 8.71
N PRO A 132 -15.46 -27.84 9.32
CA PRO A 132 -16.75 -27.92 8.64
C PRO A 132 -17.24 -26.53 8.24
N VAL A 133 -17.62 -26.37 6.98
CA VAL A 133 -18.14 -25.11 6.46
C VAL A 133 -19.66 -25.17 6.42
N THR A 134 -20.32 -24.33 7.20
CA THR A 134 -21.78 -24.21 7.19
C THR A 134 -22.22 -23.12 6.23
N MET A 135 -23.50 -23.07 5.83
CA MET A 135 -24.04 -21.99 4.98
C MET A 135 -23.95 -20.60 5.64
N GLN A 136 -23.80 -20.54 6.97
CA GLN A 136 -23.70 -19.28 7.71
C GLN A 136 -22.26 -18.77 7.82
N THR A 137 -21.28 -19.59 7.45
CA THR A 137 -19.87 -19.23 7.50
C THR A 137 -19.55 -18.20 6.42
N SER A 138 -19.13 -17.01 6.85
CA SER A 138 -18.81 -15.87 5.98
C SER A 138 -17.38 -15.38 6.12
N ASP A 139 -16.74 -15.64 7.26
CA ASP A 139 -15.45 -15.03 7.62
C ASP A 139 -14.42 -16.10 7.98
N LEU A 140 -13.21 -15.94 7.46
CA LEU A 140 -12.05 -16.78 7.72
C LEU A 140 -10.93 -15.93 8.31
N VAL A 141 -10.60 -16.21 9.57
CA VAL A 141 -9.55 -15.51 10.32
C VAL A 141 -8.40 -16.48 10.56
N VAL A 142 -7.20 -16.12 10.12
CA VAL A 142 -6.00 -16.93 10.30
C VAL A 142 -4.97 -16.08 11.03
N GLU A 143 -4.51 -16.57 12.18
CA GLU A 143 -3.50 -15.88 12.98
C GLU A 143 -2.36 -16.83 13.26
N SER A 144 -1.17 -16.51 12.76
CA SER A 144 0.07 -17.22 13.07
C SER A 144 1.12 -16.27 13.63
N VAL A 145 2.15 -16.81 14.27
CA VAL A 145 3.28 -16.03 14.78
C VAL A 145 4.50 -16.19 13.87
N ASN A 146 4.84 -17.42 13.50
CA ASN A 146 6.02 -17.71 12.68
C ASN A 146 5.71 -18.82 11.67
N GLY A 147 6.01 -18.57 10.40
CA GLY A 147 5.81 -19.49 9.29
C GLY A 147 4.94 -18.92 8.19
N ASP A 148 5.03 -19.54 7.02
CA ASP A 148 4.32 -19.08 5.82
C ASP A 148 2.88 -19.56 5.83
N ILE A 149 1.96 -18.70 5.42
CA ILE A 149 0.56 -19.02 5.25
C ILE A 149 0.27 -19.03 3.74
N THR A 150 -0.14 -20.18 3.23
CA THR A 150 -0.55 -20.34 1.83
C THR A 150 -2.01 -20.74 1.80
N LEU A 151 -2.83 -19.94 1.12
CA LEU A 151 -4.25 -20.23 0.93
C LEU A 151 -4.53 -20.49 -0.55
N ILE A 152 -5.17 -21.61 -0.83
CA ILE A 152 -5.52 -22.05 -2.17
C ILE A 152 -6.97 -22.48 -2.22
N ARG A 153 -7.61 -22.28 -3.38
CA ARG A 153 -8.96 -22.75 -3.63
C ARG A 153 -8.95 -24.07 -4.40
N ARG A 154 -9.78 -25.03 -3.99
CA ARG A 154 -9.89 -26.36 -4.61
C ARG A 154 -11.31 -26.94 -4.49
N PRO A 155 -11.67 -27.98 -5.27
CA PRO A 155 -12.93 -28.71 -5.17
C PRO A 155 -12.99 -29.58 -3.90
N VAL A 156 -13.01 -28.94 -2.73
CA VAL A 156 -13.19 -29.57 -1.41
C VAL A 156 -14.47 -29.07 -0.77
N SER A 157 -15.16 -29.88 0.04
CA SER A 157 -16.41 -29.47 0.68
C SER A 157 -16.22 -28.72 2.00
N ASN A 158 -15.08 -28.93 2.66
CA ASN A 158 -14.72 -28.32 3.94
C ASN A 158 -13.37 -27.59 3.79
N ILE A 159 -13.06 -26.71 4.73
CA ILE A 159 -11.73 -26.10 4.77
C ILE A 159 -10.76 -27.16 5.32
N GLU A 160 -9.70 -27.44 4.57
CA GLU A 160 -8.63 -28.34 4.99
C GLU A 160 -7.41 -27.52 5.38
N VAL A 161 -6.92 -27.69 6.60
CA VAL A 161 -5.74 -26.98 7.09
C VAL A 161 -4.63 -27.96 7.40
N HIS A 162 -3.54 -27.87 6.65
CA HIS A 162 -2.35 -28.69 6.85
C HIS A 162 -1.23 -27.85 7.47
N GLY A 163 -0.77 -28.26 8.66
CA GLY A 163 0.35 -27.63 9.35
C GLY A 163 1.64 -28.41 9.15
N THR A 164 2.73 -27.73 8.80
CA THR A 164 4.08 -28.31 8.87
C THR A 164 4.91 -27.50 9.87
N LEU A 165 5.39 -28.17 10.92
CA LEU A 165 6.22 -27.56 11.97
C LEU A 165 7.70 -27.81 11.67
N TRP A 166 8.52 -26.77 11.85
CA TRP A 166 9.96 -26.86 11.95
C TRP A 166 10.46 -26.35 13.30
N VAL A 167 11.41 -27.08 13.85
CA VAL A 167 12.13 -26.74 15.07
C VAL A 167 13.63 -26.87 14.81
N ASP A 168 14.30 -25.73 14.65
CA ASP A 168 15.74 -25.64 14.49
C ASP A 168 16.45 -25.36 15.84
N GLN A 169 17.77 -25.59 15.89
CA GLN A 169 18.61 -25.28 17.07
C GLN A 169 18.16 -25.99 18.36
N ALA A 170 17.52 -27.14 18.22
CA ALA A 170 17.11 -27.99 19.34
C ALA A 170 17.47 -29.45 19.04
N PRO A 171 17.96 -30.23 20.02
CA PRO A 171 18.14 -31.67 19.87
C PRO A 171 16.81 -32.34 19.49
N ALA A 172 16.86 -33.40 18.67
CA ALA A 172 15.67 -34.10 18.18
C ALA A 172 14.68 -34.47 19.31
N ALA A 173 15.17 -34.98 20.45
CA ALA A 173 14.31 -35.32 21.59
C ALA A 173 13.57 -34.12 22.21
N GLN A 174 14.12 -32.90 22.12
CA GLN A 174 13.43 -31.68 22.56
C GLN A 174 12.47 -31.19 21.49
N ALA A 175 12.86 -31.27 20.21
CA ALA A 175 12.00 -30.95 19.08
C ALA A 175 10.75 -31.85 19.02
N ASP A 176 10.88 -33.15 19.33
CA ASP A 176 9.76 -34.09 19.42
C ASP A 176 8.77 -33.68 20.52
N LYS A 177 9.26 -33.22 21.68
CA LYS A 177 8.40 -32.71 22.77
C LYS A 177 7.66 -31.44 22.37
N ILE A 178 8.35 -30.53 21.68
CA ILE A 178 7.73 -29.29 21.17
C ILE A 178 6.67 -29.62 20.13
N ALA A 179 6.94 -30.56 19.24
CA ALA A 179 6.00 -31.01 18.24
C ALA A 179 4.75 -31.65 18.86
N GLN A 180 4.92 -32.56 19.83
CA GLN A 180 3.79 -33.18 20.55
C GLN A 180 2.97 -32.19 21.37
N ALA A 181 3.58 -31.10 21.84
CA ALA A 181 2.89 -30.04 22.56
C ALA A 181 2.30 -28.94 21.65
N SER A 182 2.57 -29.02 20.34
CA SER A 182 2.02 -28.09 19.36
C SER A 182 0.78 -28.68 18.71
N SER A 183 -0.24 -27.85 18.48
CA SER A 183 -1.48 -28.27 17.84
C SER A 183 -2.05 -27.18 16.96
N LEU A 184 -3.04 -27.51 16.14
CA LEU A 184 -3.79 -26.56 15.34
C LEU A 184 -5.21 -26.50 15.89
N THR A 185 -5.63 -25.32 16.36
CA THR A 185 -7.00 -25.10 16.83
C THR A 185 -7.81 -24.37 15.77
N SER A 186 -9.05 -24.84 15.59
CA SER A 186 -10.04 -24.25 14.69
C SER A 186 -11.37 -24.06 15.39
N THR A 187 -12.04 -22.94 15.15
CA THR A 187 -13.42 -22.71 15.62
C THR A 187 -14.44 -22.95 14.50
N ASP A 188 -15.62 -23.40 14.89
CA ASP A 188 -16.76 -23.58 13.98
C ASP A 188 -17.76 -22.42 14.10
N GLY A 189 -18.55 -22.20 13.04
CA GLY A 189 -19.66 -21.25 13.03
C GLY A 189 -19.56 -20.20 11.93
N LYS A 190 -20.04 -18.98 12.21
CA LYS A 190 -20.05 -17.87 11.25
C LYS A 190 -18.64 -17.42 10.87
N THR A 191 -17.75 -17.37 11.87
CA THR A 191 -16.34 -16.99 11.73
C THR A 191 -15.48 -18.19 12.08
N ILE A 192 -14.74 -18.69 11.11
CA ILE A 192 -13.75 -19.74 11.33
C ILE A 192 -12.44 -19.06 11.70
N GLN A 193 -11.95 -19.34 12.90
CA GLN A 193 -10.65 -18.87 13.37
C GLN A 193 -9.67 -20.05 13.37
N ILE A 194 -8.55 -19.91 12.66
CA ILE A 194 -7.46 -20.88 12.60
C ILE A 194 -6.26 -20.28 13.34
N ARG A 195 -5.81 -20.97 14.39
CA ARG A 195 -4.63 -20.57 15.16
C ARG A 195 -3.74 -21.78 15.46
N PRO A 196 -2.46 -21.76 15.08
CA PRO A 196 -1.51 -22.75 15.54
C PRO A 196 -1.10 -22.42 16.98
N GLU A 197 -1.26 -23.38 17.88
CA GLU A 197 -0.74 -23.33 19.23
C GLU A 197 0.62 -24.00 19.24
N VAL A 198 1.67 -23.20 19.38
CA VAL A 198 3.05 -23.69 19.39
C VAL A 198 3.76 -23.33 20.69
N GLN A 199 4.64 -24.22 21.15
CA GLN A 199 5.42 -23.98 22.36
C GLN A 199 6.75 -23.26 22.04
N PRO A 200 6.99 -22.06 22.60
CA PRO A 200 8.28 -21.38 22.47
C PRO A 200 9.42 -22.16 23.12
N TYR A 201 10.65 -22.01 22.63
CA TYR A 201 11.82 -22.75 23.12
C TYR A 201 13.12 -21.92 23.09
N GLY A 202 14.25 -22.56 23.39
CA GLY A 202 15.58 -21.95 23.47
C GLY A 202 15.95 -21.46 24.88
N ALA A 203 17.20 -21.03 25.06
CA ALA A 203 17.76 -20.65 26.37
C ALA A 203 17.01 -19.52 27.10
N SER A 204 16.16 -18.77 26.41
CA SER A 204 15.30 -17.72 26.97
C SER A 204 13.80 -17.94 26.72
N SER A 205 13.38 -19.10 26.19
CA SER A 205 11.98 -19.38 25.78
C SER A 205 11.36 -18.31 24.87
N LYS A 206 12.20 -17.62 24.10
CA LYS A 206 11.80 -16.56 23.17
C LYS A 206 11.71 -17.03 21.73
N ARG A 207 12.25 -18.22 21.42
CA ARG A 207 12.30 -18.73 20.05
C ARG A 207 10.95 -19.37 19.69
N GLN A 208 10.28 -18.82 18.70
CA GLN A 208 9.03 -19.34 18.18
C GLN A 208 9.35 -20.38 17.10
N PRO A 209 8.84 -21.62 17.20
CA PRO A 209 8.99 -22.60 16.14
C PRO A 209 8.24 -22.14 14.88
N ARG A 210 8.62 -22.66 13.71
CA ARG A 210 8.04 -22.24 12.44
C ARG A 210 6.91 -23.19 12.06
N MET A 211 5.69 -22.68 11.95
CA MET A 211 4.54 -23.43 11.47
C MET A 211 4.08 -22.88 10.13
N ASN A 212 4.37 -23.57 9.03
CA ASN A 212 3.74 -23.23 7.76
C ASN A 212 2.33 -23.83 7.71
N LEU A 213 1.39 -23.04 7.22
CA LEU A 213 -0.01 -23.43 7.07
C LEU A 213 -0.35 -23.46 5.58
N LEU A 214 -0.83 -24.61 5.10
CA LEU A 214 -1.50 -24.74 3.83
C LEU A 214 -3.01 -24.85 4.10
N ILE A 215 -3.76 -23.82 3.73
CA ILE A 215 -5.20 -23.74 3.91
C ILE A 215 -5.85 -23.91 2.55
N THR A 216 -6.63 -24.99 2.40
CA THR A 216 -7.42 -25.25 1.20
C THR A 216 -8.86 -24.85 1.48
N VAL A 217 -9.37 -23.88 0.73
CA VAL A 217 -10.75 -23.42 0.86
C VAL A 217 -11.64 -24.01 -0.25
N PRO A 218 -12.91 -24.34 0.05
CA PRO A 218 -13.89 -24.80 -0.92
C PRO A 218 -14.08 -23.85 -2.09
N GLU A 219 -14.15 -24.38 -3.30
CA GLU A 219 -14.33 -23.55 -4.49
C GLU A 219 -15.76 -23.05 -4.68
N ASP A 220 -16.75 -23.72 -4.12
CA ASP A 220 -18.17 -23.34 -4.20
C ASP A 220 -18.54 -22.25 -3.18
N ARG A 221 -17.58 -21.78 -2.37
CA ARG A 221 -17.79 -20.80 -1.30
C ARG A 221 -16.87 -19.59 -1.43
N ARG A 222 -17.32 -18.49 -0.84
CA ARG A 222 -16.59 -17.22 -0.73
C ARG A 222 -16.51 -16.83 0.73
N PHE A 223 -15.38 -16.27 1.14
CA PHE A 223 -15.15 -15.86 2.53
C PHE A 223 -14.47 -14.51 2.59
N ASN A 224 -14.91 -13.63 3.48
CA ASN A 224 -14.06 -12.52 3.88
C ASN A 224 -12.85 -13.09 4.62
N MET A 225 -11.67 -12.61 4.29
CA MET A 225 -10.42 -13.17 4.82
C MET A 225 -9.70 -12.14 5.66
N GLN A 226 -9.23 -12.55 6.82
CA GLN A 226 -8.32 -11.78 7.65
C GLN A 226 -7.15 -12.68 8.05
N ILE A 227 -5.99 -12.44 7.46
CA ILE A 227 -4.81 -13.30 7.60
C ILE A 227 -3.69 -12.46 8.19
N ARG A 228 -3.18 -12.89 9.34
CA ARG A 228 -2.14 -12.19 10.10
C ARG A 228 -1.00 -13.14 10.45
N THR A 229 0.23 -12.70 10.22
CA THR A 229 1.44 -13.37 10.70
C THR A 229 2.47 -12.35 11.22
N SER A 230 3.24 -12.69 12.26
CA SER A 230 4.32 -11.80 12.71
C SER A 230 5.60 -11.99 11.88
N ASN A 231 5.88 -13.23 11.45
CA ASN A 231 7.04 -13.55 10.63
C ASN A 231 6.72 -14.68 9.66
N GLY A 232 6.59 -14.37 8.37
CA GLY A 232 6.31 -15.33 7.32
C GLY A 232 5.64 -14.69 6.12
N ASN A 233 5.73 -15.39 4.99
CA ASN A 233 5.07 -14.98 3.76
C ASN A 233 3.58 -15.32 3.82
N ILE A 234 2.74 -14.45 3.27
CA ILE A 234 1.33 -14.75 3.03
C ILE A 234 1.11 -14.87 1.53
N THR A 235 0.66 -16.03 1.07
CA THR A 235 0.39 -16.32 -0.34
C THR A 235 -1.07 -16.70 -0.54
N LEU A 236 -1.79 -15.98 -1.40
CA LEU A 236 -3.16 -16.30 -1.80
C LEU A 236 -3.18 -16.62 -3.29
N ASN A 237 -3.79 -17.76 -3.67
CA ASN A 237 -3.92 -18.16 -5.07
C ASN A 237 -5.37 -18.56 -5.38
N GLY A 238 -6.04 -17.80 -6.24
CA GLY A 238 -7.37 -18.16 -6.78
C GLY A 238 -8.50 -17.96 -5.78
N VAL A 239 -8.43 -16.94 -4.93
CA VAL A 239 -9.32 -16.79 -3.78
C VAL A 239 -10.44 -15.79 -4.04
N ASP A 240 -11.67 -16.14 -3.66
CA ASP A 240 -12.83 -15.26 -3.80
C ASP A 240 -13.32 -14.82 -2.42
N ALA A 241 -13.31 -13.52 -2.18
CA ALA A 241 -13.96 -12.91 -1.03
C ALA A 241 -15.40 -12.50 -1.34
N ILE A 242 -16.20 -12.38 -0.28
CA ILE A 242 -17.55 -11.79 -0.37
C ILE A 242 -17.40 -10.28 -0.59
N ASP A 243 -16.53 -9.65 0.20
CA ASP A 243 -16.24 -8.23 0.12
C ASP A 243 -14.74 -7.94 0.24
N SER A 244 -14.09 -8.40 1.32
CA SER A 244 -12.72 -7.96 1.63
C SER A 244 -11.73 -9.07 2.04
N ILE A 245 -10.47 -8.83 1.66
CA ILE A 245 -9.29 -9.62 2.01
C ILE A 245 -8.32 -8.70 2.75
N ARG A 246 -8.07 -8.99 4.04
CA ARG A 246 -7.13 -8.25 4.88
C ARG A 246 -5.89 -9.08 5.16
N LEU A 247 -4.72 -8.56 4.79
CA LEU A 247 -3.43 -9.23 4.96
C LEU A 247 -2.51 -8.40 5.85
N GLU A 248 -1.92 -9.02 6.85
CA GLU A 248 -0.94 -8.35 7.70
C GLU A 248 0.24 -9.29 8.00
N SER A 249 1.44 -8.88 7.59
CA SER A 249 2.68 -9.57 7.95
C SER A 249 3.59 -8.62 8.72
N GLY A 250 4.21 -9.05 9.81
CA GLY A 250 5.29 -8.27 10.42
C GLY A 250 6.51 -8.27 9.50
N ASN A 251 7.05 -9.46 9.21
CA ASN A 251 8.17 -9.66 8.30
C ASN A 251 7.85 -10.78 7.31
N GLY A 252 7.75 -10.45 6.03
CA GLY A 252 7.48 -11.41 4.99
C GLY A 252 6.76 -10.79 3.80
N ASN A 253 6.81 -11.52 2.69
CA ASN A 253 6.24 -11.09 1.42
C ASN A 253 4.73 -11.33 1.42
N LEU A 254 4.00 -10.44 0.76
CA LEU A 254 2.57 -10.60 0.49
C LEU A 254 2.40 -10.90 -1.00
N ILE A 255 1.90 -12.08 -1.32
CA ILE A 255 1.71 -12.54 -2.70
C ILE A 255 0.23 -12.86 -2.89
N VAL A 256 -0.43 -12.17 -3.81
CA VAL A 256 -1.85 -12.38 -4.13
C VAL A 256 -1.98 -12.57 -5.63
N ASN A 257 -2.40 -13.76 -6.04
CA ASN A 257 -2.67 -14.11 -7.43
C ASN A 257 -4.13 -14.50 -7.55
N ASP A 258 -4.81 -13.96 -8.57
CA ASP A 258 -6.18 -14.34 -8.93
C ASP A 258 -7.14 -14.18 -7.76
N ALA A 259 -7.42 -12.94 -7.37
CA ALA A 259 -8.29 -12.64 -6.25
C ALA A 259 -9.53 -11.84 -6.66
N ILE A 260 -10.68 -12.18 -6.09
CA ILE A 260 -11.92 -11.41 -6.20
C ILE A 260 -12.25 -10.79 -4.85
N GLY A 261 -12.53 -9.49 -4.84
CA GLY A 261 -12.81 -8.68 -3.65
C GLY A 261 -11.74 -7.64 -3.35
N ASN A 262 -12.03 -6.76 -2.40
CA ASN A 262 -11.17 -5.64 -2.03
C ASN A 262 -9.98 -6.13 -1.19
N VAL A 263 -8.77 -5.94 -1.68
CA VAL A 263 -7.53 -6.40 -1.03
C VAL A 263 -6.88 -5.24 -0.28
N LYS A 264 -6.78 -5.39 1.04
CA LYS A 264 -6.05 -4.47 1.91
C LYS A 264 -4.91 -5.20 2.59
N GLY A 265 -3.69 -4.71 2.46
CA GLY A 265 -2.51 -5.39 3.01
C GLY A 265 -1.47 -4.47 3.61
N SER A 266 -0.78 -4.96 4.64
CA SER A 266 0.40 -4.28 5.17
C SER A 266 1.51 -5.23 5.59
N THR A 267 2.76 -4.90 5.25
CA THR A 267 3.96 -5.56 5.77
C THR A 267 4.99 -4.55 6.28
N LEU A 268 5.83 -4.89 7.27
CA LEU A 268 6.91 -3.98 7.67
C LEU A 268 8.12 -4.18 6.76
N ASN A 269 8.56 -5.42 6.58
CA ASN A 269 9.67 -5.76 5.71
C ASN A 269 9.25 -6.93 4.81
N GLY A 270 9.16 -6.68 3.51
CA GLY A 270 8.77 -7.67 2.53
C GLY A 270 8.28 -7.05 1.23
N GLN A 271 8.44 -7.83 0.16
CA GLN A 271 7.92 -7.48 -1.16
C GLN A 271 6.43 -7.74 -1.22
N VAL A 272 5.73 -6.92 -2.01
CA VAL A 272 4.31 -7.11 -2.31
C VAL A 272 4.17 -7.45 -3.78
N LYS A 273 3.50 -8.56 -4.10
CA LYS A 273 3.21 -8.99 -5.47
C LYS A 273 1.72 -9.24 -5.63
N LEU A 274 1.09 -8.51 -6.53
CA LEU A 274 -0.33 -8.55 -6.80
C LEU A 274 -0.57 -8.80 -8.28
N HIS A 275 -1.36 -9.81 -8.62
CA HIS A 275 -1.62 -10.18 -10.01
C HIS A 275 -3.05 -10.62 -10.21
N ARG A 276 -3.73 -10.01 -11.20
CA ARG A 276 -5.13 -10.29 -11.59
C ARG A 276 -6.09 -10.20 -10.40
N ILE A 277 -6.42 -8.97 -10.01
CA ILE A 277 -7.34 -8.70 -8.90
C ILE A 277 -8.57 -7.98 -9.43
N THR A 278 -9.74 -8.58 -9.18
CA THR A 278 -11.05 -7.97 -9.44
C THR A 278 -11.57 -7.36 -8.14
N GLY A 279 -11.26 -6.08 -7.94
CA GLY A 279 -11.58 -5.30 -6.74
C GLY A 279 -10.57 -4.18 -6.52
N ASP A 280 -10.80 -3.38 -5.47
CA ASP A 280 -9.87 -2.33 -5.07
C ASP A 280 -8.67 -2.89 -4.30
N VAL A 281 -7.53 -2.22 -4.39
CA VAL A 281 -6.26 -2.62 -3.77
C VAL A 281 -5.70 -1.48 -2.93
N ASP A 282 -5.38 -1.76 -1.67
CA ASP A 282 -4.68 -0.84 -0.77
C ASP A 282 -3.53 -1.58 -0.04
N MET A 283 -2.29 -1.39 -0.51
CA MET A 283 -1.11 -2.08 0.02
C MET A 283 -0.09 -1.10 0.59
N ARG A 284 0.45 -1.43 1.76
CA ARG A 284 1.51 -0.64 2.43
C ARG A 284 2.69 -1.51 2.83
N THR A 285 3.91 -1.03 2.59
CA THR A 285 5.14 -1.62 3.15
C THR A 285 6.05 -0.54 3.70
N ASN A 286 6.89 -0.84 4.69
CA ASN A 286 7.96 0.10 5.06
C ASN A 286 9.23 -0.16 4.26
N ARG A 287 9.55 -1.43 4.00
CA ARG A 287 10.72 -1.81 3.20
C ARG A 287 10.38 -2.97 2.28
N GLY A 288 10.57 -2.75 0.99
CA GLY A 288 10.40 -3.76 -0.04
C GLY A 288 9.69 -3.20 -1.26
N ASP A 289 9.93 -3.87 -2.38
CA ASP A 289 9.37 -3.47 -3.66
C ASP A 289 7.91 -3.91 -3.75
N MET A 290 7.12 -3.13 -4.49
CA MET A 290 5.74 -3.45 -4.82
C MET A 290 5.58 -3.68 -6.31
N GLN A 291 4.98 -4.81 -6.67
CA GLN A 291 4.59 -5.12 -8.03
C GLN A 291 3.09 -5.40 -8.06
N ALA A 292 2.36 -4.68 -8.90
CA ALA A 292 0.95 -4.89 -9.13
C ALA A 292 0.62 -4.96 -10.62
N GLY A 293 -0.21 -5.92 -11.01
CA GLY A 293 -0.50 -6.21 -12.41
C GLY A 293 -1.94 -6.65 -12.64
N GLY A 294 -2.63 -6.05 -13.62
CA GLY A 294 -3.98 -6.50 -14.00
C GLY A 294 -5.02 -6.26 -12.90
N ILE A 295 -5.09 -5.04 -12.39
CA ILE A 295 -6.05 -4.66 -11.34
C ILE A 295 -7.26 -3.97 -11.99
N GLU A 296 -8.46 -4.42 -11.65
CA GLU A 296 -9.69 -3.86 -12.25
C GLU A 296 -10.25 -2.66 -11.48
N GLY A 297 -10.07 -2.63 -10.16
CA GLY A 297 -10.50 -1.52 -9.29
C GLY A 297 -9.42 -0.45 -9.11
N ALA A 298 -9.63 0.41 -8.11
CA ALA A 298 -8.68 1.44 -7.71
C ALA A 298 -7.45 0.83 -7.01
N VAL A 299 -6.29 1.47 -7.17
CA VAL A 299 -5.00 0.99 -6.65
C VAL A 299 -4.36 2.07 -5.78
N SER A 300 -4.06 1.73 -4.54
CA SER A 300 -3.30 2.54 -3.58
C SER A 300 -2.08 1.73 -3.13
N LEU A 301 -0.87 2.16 -3.52
CA LEU A 301 0.39 1.51 -3.14
C LEU A 301 1.29 2.52 -2.43
N TYR A 302 1.77 2.16 -1.23
CA TYR A 302 2.64 3.02 -0.45
C TYR A 302 3.86 2.25 0.08
N THR A 303 5.07 2.72 -0.20
CA THR A 303 6.30 2.21 0.41
C THR A 303 7.16 3.34 0.99
N VAL A 304 7.91 3.07 2.07
CA VAL A 304 8.92 4.04 2.55
C VAL A 304 10.22 3.84 1.78
N VAL A 305 10.66 2.60 1.60
CA VAL A 305 11.85 2.25 0.84
C VAL A 305 11.55 1.08 -0.08
N GLY A 306 11.69 1.28 -1.39
CA GLY A 306 11.49 0.27 -2.41
C GLY A 306 10.83 0.83 -3.66
N ASP A 307 10.94 0.07 -4.74
CA ASP A 307 10.40 0.48 -6.04
C ASP A 307 8.93 0.07 -6.16
N ILE A 308 8.15 0.85 -6.92
CA ILE A 308 6.75 0.53 -7.24
C ILE A 308 6.64 0.30 -8.75
N GLN A 309 6.20 -0.90 -9.13
CA GLN A 309 5.92 -1.27 -10.50
C GLN A 309 4.44 -1.60 -10.63
N LEU A 310 3.72 -0.84 -11.46
CA LEU A 310 2.31 -1.05 -11.72
C LEU A 310 2.09 -1.23 -13.22
N ALA A 311 1.35 -2.27 -13.61
CA ALA A 311 1.03 -2.53 -15.01
C ALA A 311 -0.44 -2.90 -15.21
N ARG A 312 -1.08 -2.32 -16.24
CA ARG A 312 -2.45 -2.67 -16.66
C ARG A 312 -3.45 -2.52 -15.50
N SER A 313 -3.60 -1.30 -15.00
CA SER A 313 -4.65 -0.97 -14.01
C SER A 313 -5.79 -0.23 -14.69
N LYS A 314 -7.03 -0.65 -14.43
CA LYS A 314 -8.22 -0.03 -15.04
C LYS A 314 -8.80 1.13 -14.21
N GLY A 315 -8.72 1.04 -12.88
CA GLY A 315 -9.19 2.07 -11.96
C GLY A 315 -8.14 3.13 -11.62
N ASP A 316 -8.53 4.07 -10.77
CA ASP A 316 -7.68 5.18 -10.32
C ASP A 316 -6.45 4.67 -9.56
N ILE A 317 -5.30 5.30 -9.85
CA ILE A 317 -4.00 4.90 -9.32
C ILE A 317 -3.49 5.99 -8.38
N THR A 318 -3.09 5.58 -7.18
CA THR A 318 -2.31 6.38 -6.23
C THR A 318 -1.10 5.57 -5.79
N THR A 319 0.10 6.06 -6.09
CA THR A 319 1.36 5.41 -5.73
C THR A 319 2.29 6.41 -5.07
N ASP A 320 2.81 6.06 -3.90
CA ASP A 320 3.64 6.93 -3.09
C ASP A 320 4.88 6.16 -2.58
N THR A 321 6.07 6.72 -2.81
CA THR A 321 7.32 6.22 -2.23
C THR A 321 8.18 7.34 -1.66
N GLN A 322 8.91 7.08 -0.56
CA GLN A 322 9.86 8.06 -0.03
C GLN A 322 11.26 7.87 -0.62
N ASN A 323 11.62 6.64 -0.96
CA ASN A 323 12.92 6.32 -1.55
C ASN A 323 12.79 5.09 -2.45
N GLY A 324 12.71 5.33 -3.77
CA GLY A 324 12.53 4.30 -4.78
C GLY A 324 11.89 4.86 -6.05
N ASP A 325 12.03 4.10 -7.12
CA ASP A 325 11.52 4.46 -8.43
C ASP A 325 10.06 4.02 -8.59
N ILE A 326 9.30 4.79 -9.37
CA ILE A 326 7.92 4.45 -9.74
C ILE A 326 7.87 4.19 -11.24
N ASN A 327 7.42 3.01 -11.64
CA ASN A 327 7.18 2.66 -13.04
C ASN A 327 5.71 2.27 -13.25
N VAL A 328 4.98 3.06 -14.03
CA VAL A 328 3.57 2.82 -14.36
C VAL A 328 3.44 2.52 -15.84
N LEU A 329 2.88 1.36 -16.17
CA LEU A 329 2.63 0.88 -17.52
C LEU A 329 1.13 0.77 -17.79
N ASP A 330 0.66 1.48 -18.82
CA ASP A 330 -0.74 1.51 -19.29
C ASP A 330 -1.73 1.90 -18.16
N SER A 331 -1.78 3.19 -17.83
CA SER A 331 -2.81 3.79 -16.96
C SER A 331 -4.01 4.23 -17.79
N THR A 332 -5.20 3.73 -17.47
CA THR A 332 -6.43 4.03 -18.23
C THR A 332 -7.34 5.05 -17.54
N ALA A 333 -6.99 5.49 -16.33
CA ALA A 333 -7.80 6.36 -15.49
C ALA A 333 -6.93 7.47 -14.86
N LYS A 334 -7.35 7.98 -13.70
CA LYS A 334 -6.59 8.97 -12.94
C LYS A 334 -5.28 8.37 -12.43
N LEU A 335 -4.20 9.16 -12.44
CA LEU A 335 -2.90 8.76 -11.90
C LEU A 335 -2.39 9.81 -10.91
N ASN A 336 -2.03 9.38 -9.71
CA ASN A 336 -1.30 10.17 -8.74
C ASN A 336 -0.02 9.41 -8.35
N ALA A 337 1.14 9.90 -8.76
CA ALA A 337 2.42 9.25 -8.51
C ALA A 337 3.39 10.22 -7.83
N ASN A 338 3.79 9.91 -6.60
CA ASN A 338 4.70 10.77 -5.83
C ASN A 338 5.92 9.98 -5.35
N SER A 339 7.11 10.49 -5.65
CA SER A 339 8.37 10.02 -5.07
C SER A 339 9.13 11.18 -4.43
N LEU A 340 9.72 10.97 -3.24
CA LEU A 340 10.66 11.96 -2.71
C LEU A 340 12.06 11.78 -3.30
N ASN A 341 12.54 10.54 -3.40
CA ASN A 341 13.86 10.24 -3.96
C ASN A 341 13.73 9.04 -4.90
N GLY A 342 13.59 9.31 -6.18
CA GLY A 342 13.49 8.29 -7.21
C GLY A 342 12.94 8.84 -8.52
N ALA A 343 13.27 8.15 -9.60
CA ALA A 343 12.75 8.43 -10.91
C ALA A 343 11.29 7.99 -11.04
N ILE A 344 10.51 8.72 -11.83
CA ILE A 344 9.15 8.33 -12.17
C ILE A 344 9.07 8.12 -13.68
N LYS A 345 8.78 6.90 -14.09
CA LYS A 345 8.52 6.56 -15.48
C LYS A 345 7.05 6.19 -15.65
N VAL A 346 6.36 6.91 -16.54
CA VAL A 346 4.99 6.59 -16.93
C VAL A 346 4.98 6.32 -18.42
N ASN A 347 4.57 5.12 -18.82
CA ASN A 347 4.35 4.75 -20.20
C ASN A 347 2.89 4.38 -20.36
N SER A 348 2.13 5.14 -21.15
CA SER A 348 0.73 4.82 -21.38
C SER A 348 0.34 5.02 -22.83
N LYS A 349 -0.43 4.08 -23.37
CA LYS A 349 -1.01 4.18 -24.72
C LYS A 349 -2.25 5.06 -24.78
N GLN A 350 -2.79 5.48 -23.64
CA GLN A 350 -3.93 6.37 -23.55
C GLN A 350 -3.85 7.25 -22.29
N VAL A 351 -4.49 8.40 -22.34
CA VAL A 351 -4.71 9.29 -21.17
C VAL A 351 -6.21 9.33 -20.95
N GLY A 352 -6.69 8.62 -19.92
CA GLY A 352 -8.11 8.46 -19.63
C GLY A 352 -8.61 9.22 -18.40
N GLY A 353 -7.74 9.96 -17.73
CA GLY A 353 -8.03 10.74 -16.52
C GLY A 353 -6.91 11.73 -16.23
N ASP A 354 -7.12 12.58 -15.23
CA ASP A 354 -6.11 13.57 -14.82
C ASP A 354 -4.93 12.90 -14.13
N TRP A 355 -3.73 13.41 -14.44
CA TRP A 355 -2.49 12.88 -13.89
C TRP A 355 -1.81 13.95 -13.03
N LYS A 356 -1.37 13.54 -11.85
CA LYS A 356 -0.52 14.32 -10.96
C LYS A 356 0.73 13.53 -10.66
N ILE A 357 1.87 14.04 -11.08
CA ILE A 357 3.15 13.35 -10.95
C ILE A 357 4.13 14.29 -10.26
N TYR A 358 4.72 13.84 -9.16
CA TYR A 358 5.65 14.64 -8.38
C TYR A 358 6.91 13.84 -8.04
N SER A 359 8.09 14.37 -8.35
CA SER A 359 9.36 13.84 -7.84
C SER A 359 10.22 14.95 -7.24
N ALA A 360 10.54 14.83 -5.94
CA ALA A 360 11.38 15.82 -5.28
C ALA A 360 12.86 15.70 -5.69
N VAL A 361 13.35 14.49 -5.96
CA VAL A 361 14.69 14.22 -6.48
C VAL A 361 14.60 12.99 -7.37
N GLY A 362 14.81 13.16 -8.68
CA GLY A 362 14.75 12.07 -9.64
C GLY A 362 14.13 12.50 -10.96
N ASP A 363 14.57 11.85 -12.04
CA ASP A 363 14.12 12.19 -13.38
C ASP A 363 12.68 11.69 -13.62
N ILE A 364 11.90 12.49 -14.32
CA ILE A 364 10.55 12.13 -14.72
C ILE A 364 10.53 11.90 -16.23
N VAL A 365 10.11 10.70 -16.64
CA VAL A 365 10.00 10.31 -18.04
C VAL A 365 8.56 9.91 -18.34
N LEU A 366 7.91 10.67 -19.22
CA LEU A 366 6.54 10.42 -19.66
C LEU A 366 6.55 10.01 -21.12
N ASP A 367 6.15 8.77 -21.39
CA ASP A 367 5.89 8.29 -22.74
C ASP A 367 4.38 8.40 -22.99
N LEU A 368 3.97 9.43 -23.74
CA LEU A 368 2.56 9.80 -23.97
C LEU A 368 2.11 9.46 -25.41
N PRO A 369 0.83 9.12 -25.63
CA PRO A 369 0.32 8.78 -26.96
C PRO A 369 0.18 10.03 -27.84
N SER A 370 0.58 9.93 -29.11
CA SER A 370 0.48 11.05 -30.07
C SER A 370 -0.95 11.55 -30.31
N ASN A 371 -1.94 10.66 -30.20
CA ASN A 371 -3.36 10.92 -30.39
C ASN A 371 -4.13 11.18 -29.08
N GLY A 372 -3.44 11.35 -27.95
CA GLY A 372 -4.09 11.62 -26.67
C GLY A 372 -4.73 13.01 -26.59
N ASP A 373 -5.77 13.15 -25.78
CA ASP A 373 -6.47 14.42 -25.58
C ASP A 373 -6.18 14.97 -24.18
N PHE A 374 -5.17 15.84 -24.08
CA PHE A 374 -4.69 16.33 -22.78
C PHE A 374 -4.02 17.70 -22.86
N GLN A 375 -4.11 18.45 -21.76
CA GLN A 375 -3.28 19.60 -21.46
C GLN A 375 -2.15 19.16 -20.54
N LEU A 376 -0.92 19.56 -20.85
CA LEU A 376 0.26 19.27 -20.05
C LEU A 376 0.79 20.56 -19.44
N GLU A 377 0.96 20.52 -18.11
CA GLU A 377 1.62 21.55 -17.32
C GLU A 377 2.74 20.88 -16.54
N GLY A 378 3.97 21.25 -16.85
CA GLY A 378 5.16 20.68 -16.22
C GLY A 378 6.09 21.77 -15.69
N SER A 379 6.77 21.50 -14.58
CA SER A 379 7.83 22.37 -14.08
C SER A 379 9.03 21.57 -13.58
N SER A 380 10.24 22.10 -13.80
CA SER A 380 11.46 21.60 -13.19
C SER A 380 12.29 22.72 -12.55
N SER A 381 12.66 22.55 -11.28
CA SER A 381 13.42 23.56 -10.54
C SER A 381 14.89 23.67 -10.99
N TYR A 382 15.55 22.55 -11.26
CA TYR A 382 17.00 22.50 -11.54
C TYR A 382 17.38 21.66 -12.76
N GLY A 383 16.50 20.80 -13.25
CA GLY A 383 16.78 19.93 -14.39
C GLY A 383 16.42 20.53 -15.73
N ASN A 384 16.76 19.81 -16.80
CA ASN A 384 16.42 20.20 -18.15
C ASN A 384 15.02 19.71 -18.53
N LEU A 385 14.31 20.52 -19.33
CA LEU A 385 13.02 20.17 -19.90
C LEU A 385 13.21 19.77 -21.36
N GLN A 386 12.74 18.58 -21.73
CA GLN A 386 12.75 18.07 -23.10
C GLN A 386 11.37 17.55 -23.48
N SER A 387 10.91 17.87 -24.68
CA SER A 387 9.64 17.35 -25.21
C SER A 387 9.74 17.08 -26.70
N GLU A 388 9.20 15.93 -27.11
CA GLU A 388 9.00 15.59 -28.53
C GLU A 388 7.69 16.17 -29.09
N PHE A 389 6.85 16.74 -28.24
CA PHE A 389 5.65 17.49 -28.63
C PHE A 389 5.99 18.96 -28.88
N PRO A 390 5.25 19.67 -29.75
CA PRO A 390 5.47 21.09 -30.03
C PRO A 390 4.94 21.98 -28.88
N PHE A 391 5.38 21.72 -27.65
CA PHE A 391 4.97 22.46 -26.45
C PHE A 391 5.88 23.67 -26.20
N LYS A 392 5.30 24.70 -25.56
CA LYS A 392 6.04 25.90 -25.20
C LYS A 392 6.87 25.61 -23.94
N ILE A 393 8.19 25.74 -24.06
CA ILE A 393 9.13 25.66 -22.95
C ILE A 393 9.59 27.08 -22.61
N ASP A 394 9.29 27.52 -21.39
CA ASP A 394 9.78 28.79 -20.85
C ASP A 394 10.58 28.53 -19.58
N SER A 395 11.89 28.60 -19.73
CA SER A 395 12.89 28.47 -18.66
C SER A 395 12.73 27.19 -17.85
N LYS A 396 11.89 27.23 -16.81
CA LYS A 396 11.65 26.16 -15.83
C LYS A 396 10.27 25.53 -15.94
N SER A 397 9.48 25.94 -16.92
CA SER A 397 8.12 25.45 -17.14
C SER A 397 7.94 24.96 -18.57
N ILE A 398 7.10 23.95 -18.73
CA ILE A 398 6.62 23.46 -20.02
C ILE A 398 5.09 23.46 -19.99
N SER A 399 4.48 23.99 -21.04
CA SER A 399 3.03 24.01 -21.17
C SER A 399 2.63 23.73 -22.62
N GLY A 400 1.56 23.00 -22.79
CA GLY A 400 1.01 22.73 -24.11
C GLY A 400 -0.26 21.91 -24.05
N GLN A 401 -0.92 21.82 -25.20
CA GLN A 401 -2.17 21.11 -25.34
C GLN A 401 -2.07 20.19 -26.55
N ASN A 402 -2.57 18.98 -26.41
CA ASN A 402 -2.76 18.02 -27.49
C ASN A 402 -4.26 17.69 -27.59
N GLY A 403 -4.84 17.78 -28.79
CA GLY A 403 -6.28 17.61 -28.96
C GLY A 403 -7.10 18.74 -28.34
N THR A 404 -8.21 18.41 -27.67
CA THR A 404 -9.15 19.39 -27.09
C THR A 404 -8.76 19.84 -25.66
N GLY A 405 -7.79 19.18 -25.04
CA GLY A 405 -7.39 19.42 -23.65
C GLY A 405 -8.30 18.75 -22.62
N LYS A 406 -8.92 17.60 -22.95
CA LYS A 406 -9.93 16.96 -22.10
C LYS A 406 -9.43 16.58 -20.70
N TYR A 407 -8.20 16.10 -20.58
CA TYR A 407 -7.57 15.69 -19.33
C TYR A 407 -6.37 16.57 -19.00
N VAL A 408 -6.05 16.73 -17.71
CA VAL A 408 -4.91 17.55 -17.27
C VAL A 408 -3.79 16.65 -16.76
N ILE A 409 -2.58 16.83 -17.29
CA ILE A 409 -1.36 16.19 -16.81
C ILE A 409 -0.51 17.26 -16.14
N ASN A 410 -0.42 17.19 -14.81
CA ASN A 410 0.41 18.07 -14.00
C ASN A 410 1.66 17.30 -13.53
N VAL A 411 2.83 17.87 -13.81
CA VAL A 411 4.12 17.25 -13.54
C VAL A 411 5.04 18.23 -12.82
N GLU A 412 5.44 17.90 -11.60
CA GLU A 412 6.34 18.74 -10.83
C GLU A 412 7.59 17.94 -10.44
N GLY A 413 8.75 18.39 -10.91
CA GLY A 413 10.02 17.76 -10.62
C GLY A 413 11.07 18.77 -10.18
N ASN A 414 12.16 18.30 -9.57
CA ASN A 414 13.36 19.13 -9.39
C ASN A 414 14.50 18.73 -10.33
N SER A 415 14.45 17.54 -10.94
CA SER A 415 15.46 17.00 -11.87
C SER A 415 14.94 17.02 -13.31
N ASN A 416 15.49 16.21 -14.23
CA ASN A 416 15.11 16.30 -15.63
C ASN A 416 13.67 15.85 -15.85
N LEU A 417 12.95 16.54 -16.74
CA LEU A 417 11.63 16.14 -17.22
C LEU A 417 11.71 15.89 -18.71
N MET A 418 11.43 14.66 -19.12
CA MET A 418 11.46 14.23 -20.51
C MET A 418 10.08 13.71 -20.91
N ILE A 419 9.49 14.34 -21.92
CA ILE A 419 8.21 13.94 -22.49
C ILE A 419 8.45 13.39 -23.89
N LYS A 420 8.24 12.08 -24.04
CA LYS A 420 8.38 11.35 -25.31
C LYS A 420 7.02 11.10 -25.93
N ARG A 421 7.00 11.07 -27.25
CA ARG A 421 5.81 10.79 -28.04
C ARG A 421 5.84 9.35 -28.52
N ILE A 422 4.89 8.55 -28.04
CA ILE A 422 4.65 7.20 -28.56
C ILE A 422 3.84 7.33 -29.85
N LEU A 423 4.44 6.93 -30.96
CA LEU A 423 3.73 6.72 -32.21
C LEU A 423 2.99 5.38 -32.14
N MET A 424 1.67 5.40 -32.16
CA MET A 424 0.91 4.17 -32.37
C MET A 424 1.13 3.70 -33.82
N PRO A 425 1.33 2.40 -34.09
CA PRO A 425 1.36 1.92 -35.45
C PRO A 425 0.02 2.25 -36.10
N MET A 426 0.05 3.12 -37.12
CA MET A 426 -1.09 3.39 -37.98
C MET A 426 -1.58 2.05 -38.53
N LEU A 427 -2.88 1.76 -38.40
CA LEU A 427 -3.51 0.73 -39.21
C LEU A 427 -3.19 1.07 -40.68
N PRO A 428 -2.65 0.14 -41.48
CA PRO A 428 -2.30 0.44 -42.87
C PRO A 428 -3.57 0.88 -43.62
N GLY A 429 -3.61 2.13 -44.07
CA GLY A 429 -4.70 2.60 -44.94
C GLY A 429 -5.10 4.08 -44.89
N LEU A 430 -4.62 4.89 -43.95
CA LEU A 430 -5.01 6.31 -43.86
C LEU A 430 -3.78 7.23 -43.74
N ASN A 431 -3.61 8.13 -44.73
CA ASN A 431 -2.62 9.20 -44.68
C ASN A 431 -3.17 10.43 -43.93
N GLU A 432 -2.28 11.35 -43.52
CA GLU A 432 -2.56 12.52 -42.65
C GLU A 432 -3.60 13.53 -43.17
N SER A 433 -4.24 13.26 -44.31
CA SER A 433 -5.29 14.10 -44.91
C SER A 433 -6.71 13.54 -44.79
N GLY A 434 -6.90 12.39 -44.13
CA GLY A 434 -8.22 11.81 -43.88
C GLY A 434 -8.98 11.39 -45.15
N LYS A 435 -8.30 11.16 -46.26
CA LYS A 435 -8.91 10.60 -47.48
C LYS A 435 -8.63 9.10 -47.60
N PRO A 436 -9.64 8.29 -47.96
CA PRO A 436 -9.42 6.87 -48.23
C PRO A 436 -8.53 6.71 -49.46
N THR A 437 -7.38 6.08 -49.28
CA THR A 437 -6.56 5.60 -50.39
C THR A 437 -7.29 4.42 -51.02
N VAL A 438 -7.93 4.63 -52.16
CA VAL A 438 -8.40 3.54 -53.02
C VAL A 438 -7.16 2.80 -53.52
N PRO A 439 -7.06 1.46 -53.39
CA PRO A 439 -5.98 0.70 -53.99
C PRO A 439 -6.04 0.89 -55.51
N GLY A 440 -4.99 1.45 -56.09
CA GLY A 440 -4.84 1.55 -57.53
C GLY A 440 -4.88 0.14 -58.13
N ILE A 441 -5.86 -0.08 -59.00
CA ILE A 441 -5.86 -1.20 -59.92
C ILE A 441 -4.59 -1.05 -60.76
N ALA A 442 -3.77 -2.09 -60.77
CA ALA A 442 -2.59 -2.17 -61.62
C ALA A 442 -3.00 -1.99 -63.08
N GLU A 443 -2.67 -0.85 -63.67
CA GLU A 443 -2.61 -0.71 -65.13
C GLU A 443 -1.39 -1.51 -65.59
N GLY A 444 -1.68 -2.73 -66.06
CA GLY A 444 -0.74 -3.56 -66.80
C GLY A 444 -0.36 -2.88 -68.10
N SER A 445 0.94 -2.68 -68.29
CA SER A 445 1.56 -2.38 -69.56
C SER A 445 1.29 -3.51 -70.57
N SER A 446 0.58 -3.25 -71.65
CA SER A 446 0.92 -3.73 -73.00
C SER A 446 -0.17 -3.31 -74.01
N ASP A 447 0.19 -2.38 -74.88
CA ASP A 447 -0.39 -2.20 -76.21
C ASP A 447 0.80 -1.95 -77.16
N GLY A 448 1.03 -2.70 -78.24
CA GLY A 448 0.18 -3.74 -78.78
C GLY A 448 0.80 -4.54 -79.91
N SER A 449 -0.03 -5.42 -80.49
CA SER A 449 -0.18 -5.66 -81.92
C SER A 449 -1.17 -6.82 -82.14
N GLU A 450 -2.21 -6.49 -82.90
CA GLU A 450 -2.98 -7.31 -83.85
C GLU A 450 -3.53 -8.70 -83.52
N ALA A 451 -4.82 -8.81 -83.89
CA ALA A 451 -5.48 -9.93 -84.58
C ALA A 451 -6.36 -10.90 -83.76
N SER A 452 -7.66 -10.76 -84.04
CA SER A 452 -8.56 -11.84 -84.52
C SER A 452 -9.44 -12.64 -83.53
N ILE A 453 -10.75 -12.33 -83.61
CA ILE A 453 -11.85 -13.21 -84.06
C ILE A 453 -12.32 -14.35 -83.10
N THR A 454 -13.57 -14.18 -82.61
CA THR A 454 -14.65 -15.18 -82.30
C THR A 454 -14.34 -16.33 -81.33
N ASP A 455 -15.26 -16.95 -80.59
CA ASP A 455 -16.69 -16.88 -80.29
C ASP A 455 -16.93 -18.16 -79.48
N THR A 456 -17.97 -18.21 -78.64
CA THR A 456 -18.60 -19.46 -78.10
C THR A 456 -17.68 -20.44 -77.31
N SER A 457 -18.00 -20.94 -76.13
CA SER A 457 -19.27 -21.50 -75.64
C SER A 457 -18.92 -22.37 -74.42
N THR A 458 -19.91 -22.57 -73.53
CA THR A 458 -20.18 -23.81 -72.74
C THR A 458 -19.07 -24.34 -71.80
N GLU A 459 -19.30 -24.91 -70.62
CA GLU A 459 -20.48 -25.41 -69.94
C GLU A 459 -20.03 -25.78 -68.51
N THR A 460 -20.93 -25.61 -67.54
CA THR A 460 -21.35 -26.66 -66.59
C THR A 460 -20.39 -27.17 -65.50
N SER A 461 -20.84 -26.91 -64.26
CA SER A 461 -21.04 -27.88 -63.15
C SER A 461 -19.92 -28.90 -62.92
N GLY A 462 -19.30 -29.00 -61.76
CA GLY A 462 -19.80 -28.69 -60.44
C GLY A 462 -19.32 -29.78 -59.47
N ASN A 463 -19.73 -29.58 -58.23
CA ASN A 463 -19.91 -30.60 -57.21
C ASN A 463 -18.72 -30.97 -56.29
N THR A 464 -18.99 -30.67 -55.02
CA THR A 464 -18.89 -31.55 -53.84
C THR A 464 -17.57 -31.77 -53.09
N THR A 465 -17.72 -31.45 -51.80
CA THR A 465 -17.32 -32.20 -50.59
C THR A 465 -15.88 -32.15 -50.09
N ALA A 466 -15.79 -31.47 -48.94
CA ALA A 466 -15.34 -32.02 -47.66
C ALA A 466 -13.90 -32.54 -47.56
N ARG A 467 -13.06 -31.79 -46.84
CA ARG A 467 -12.79 -32.11 -45.43
C ARG A 467 -12.29 -30.88 -44.68
#